data_AF-A0A3R5WP02-F1
#
_entry.id   AF-A0A3R5WP02-F1
#
_cell.length_a   1.000
_cell.length_b   1.000
_cell.length_c   1.000
_cell.angle_alpha   90.00
_cell.angle_beta   90.00
_cell.angle_gamma   90.00
#
_symmetry.space_group_name_H-M   'P 1'
#
loop_
_entity.id
_entity.type
_entity.pdbx_description
1 polymer ?
#
loop_
_entity_poly.entity_id
_entity_poly.type
_entity_poly.pdbx_seq_one_letter_code
_entity_poly.pdbx_strand_id
1 'polypeptide(L)'
;MELYDMMLDRGYPEEFCDLITKNLNTDFTAGRMIGYLSHYQELPLEEIVDEMLSILADRNRIMQKKKLESNNAEWNRFLEEGFGLSDDE
;
A
#
# COMPACT_ATOMS: atom_id res chain seq x y z
N MET A 1 5.92 1.88 15.10
CA MET A 1 5.33 1.81 16.46
C MET A 1 4.33 2.93 16.71
N GLU A 2 4.53 4.16 16.18
CA GLU A 2 3.61 5.30 16.38
C GLU A 2 2.11 5.00 16.16
N LEU A 3 1.73 4.27 15.09
CA LEU A 3 0.32 3.88 14.87
C LEU A 3 -0.19 2.91 15.96
N TYR A 4 0.65 1.97 16.39
CA TYR A 4 0.29 0.98 17.42
C TYR A 4 0.03 1.67 18.76
N ASP A 5 0.97 2.53 19.18
CA ASP A 5 0.89 3.28 20.43
C ASP A 5 -0.34 4.20 20.42
N MET A 6 -0.59 4.90 19.30
CA MET A 6 -1.78 5.75 19.14
C MET A 6 -3.09 4.96 19.29
N MET A 7 -3.16 3.75 18.75
CA MET A 7 -4.36 2.93 18.84
C MET A 7 -4.57 2.38 20.26
N LEU A 8 -3.50 1.97 20.93
CA LEU A 8 -3.55 1.55 22.33
C LEU A 8 -4.00 2.69 23.25
N ASP A 9 -3.46 3.90 23.06
CA ASP A 9 -3.82 5.08 23.84
C ASP A 9 -5.30 5.45 23.69
N ARG A 10 -5.91 5.10 22.55
CA ARG A 10 -7.35 5.27 22.28
C ARG A 10 -8.22 4.13 22.82
N GLY A 11 -7.62 3.13 23.47
CA GLY A 11 -8.34 2.04 24.12
C GLY A 11 -8.75 0.89 23.18
N TYR A 12 -8.17 0.79 21.98
CA TYR A 12 -8.42 -0.37 21.12
C TYR A 12 -7.75 -1.63 21.68
N PRO A 13 -8.33 -2.82 21.48
CA PRO A 13 -7.75 -4.08 21.97
C PRO A 13 -6.35 -4.33 21.41
N GLU A 14 -5.43 -4.81 22.24
CA GLU A 14 -4.03 -5.03 21.86
C GLU A 14 -3.89 -5.93 20.62
N GLU A 15 -4.60 -7.06 20.60
CA GLU A 15 -4.62 -7.99 19.46
C GLU A 15 -5.08 -7.31 18.16
N PHE A 16 -6.00 -6.35 18.27
CA PHE A 16 -6.49 -5.59 17.12
C PHE A 16 -5.44 -4.59 16.62
N CYS A 17 -4.82 -3.83 17.52
CA CYS A 17 -3.71 -2.93 17.20
C CYS A 17 -2.57 -3.68 16.50
N ASP A 18 -2.26 -4.88 16.99
CA ASP A 18 -1.29 -5.80 16.42
C ASP A 18 -1.62 -6.18 14.97
N LEU A 19 -2.87 -6.56 14.72
CA LEU A 19 -3.34 -6.93 13.38
C LEU A 19 -3.29 -5.74 12.41
N ILE A 20 -3.75 -4.56 12.83
CA ILE A 20 -3.73 -3.37 11.97
C ILE A 20 -2.29 -2.99 11.62
N THR A 21 -1.40 -2.91 12.62
CA THR A 21 -0.02 -2.45 12.40
C THR A 21 0.83 -3.47 11.64
N LYS A 22 0.58 -4.78 11.81
CA LYS A 22 1.19 -5.84 10.98
C LYS A 22 0.78 -5.74 9.50
N ASN A 23 -0.45 -5.34 9.22
CA ASN A 23 -0.93 -5.16 7.84
C ASN A 23 -0.45 -3.84 7.22
N LEU A 24 -0.39 -2.77 8.02
CA LEU A 24 0.07 -1.44 7.62
C LEU A 24 1.55 -1.22 7.96
N ASN A 25 2.38 -2.20 7.61
CA ASN A 25 3.78 -2.34 8.03
C ASN A 25 4.81 -1.40 7.39
N THR A 26 4.37 -0.40 6.62
CA THR A 26 5.26 0.61 6.02
C THR A 26 4.88 2.00 6.52
N ASP A 27 5.85 2.92 6.62
CA ASP A 27 5.60 4.31 7.03
C ASP A 27 4.53 4.98 6.15
N PHE A 28 4.47 4.63 4.86
CA PHE A 28 3.45 5.14 3.95
C PHE A 28 2.04 4.69 4.36
N THR A 29 1.85 3.39 4.57
CA THR A 29 0.53 2.84 4.94
C THR A 29 0.13 3.22 6.37
N ALA A 30 1.09 3.21 7.31
CA ALA A 30 0.86 3.62 8.69
C ALA A 30 0.52 5.11 8.78
N GLY A 31 1.25 5.95 8.05
CA GLY A 31 1.02 7.39 7.98
C GLY A 31 -0.36 7.74 7.42
N ARG A 32 -0.87 6.96 6.46
CA ARG A 32 -2.26 7.13 5.98
C ARG A 32 -3.28 6.84 7.08
N MET A 33 -3.12 5.73 7.81
CA MET A 33 -4.03 5.40 8.91
C MET A 33 -3.92 6.42 10.06
N ILE A 34 -2.72 6.87 10.43
CA ILE A 34 -2.54 7.96 11.40
C ILE A 34 -3.24 9.24 10.93
N GLY A 35 -3.08 9.59 9.66
CA GLY A 35 -3.78 10.73 9.04
C GLY A 35 -5.29 10.58 9.13
N TYR A 36 -5.83 9.41 8.80
CA TYR A 36 -7.26 9.12 8.92
C TYR A 36 -7.74 9.25 10.37
N LEU A 37 -7.09 8.55 11.30
CA LEU A 37 -7.41 8.58 12.73
C LEU A 37 -7.27 9.96 13.36
N SER A 38 -6.46 10.87 12.81
CA SER A 38 -6.35 12.24 13.32
C SER A 38 -7.64 13.08 13.12
N HIS A 39 -8.51 12.68 12.19
CA HIS A 39 -9.78 13.37 11.91
C HIS A 39 -10.97 12.83 12.72
N TYR A 40 -10.82 11.69 13.39
CA TYR A 40 -11.89 11.04 14.15
C TYR A 40 -11.46 10.80 15.60
N GLN A 41 -12.32 11.17 16.54
CA GLN A 41 -12.06 10.99 17.98
C GLN A 41 -12.27 9.54 18.41
N GLU A 42 -13.41 8.94 18.03
CA GLU A 42 -13.76 7.55 18.32
C GLU A 42 -14.32 6.90 17.06
N LEU A 43 -13.82 5.71 16.73
CA LEU A 43 -14.32 4.90 15.62
C LEU A 43 -14.59 3.47 16.11
N PRO A 44 -15.64 2.82 15.62
CA PRO A 44 -15.82 1.40 15.85
C PRO A 44 -14.74 0.60 15.08
N LEU A 45 -14.47 -0.62 15.51
CA LEU A 45 -13.39 -1.46 14.95
C LEU A 45 -13.59 -1.71 13.45
N GLU A 46 -14.84 -1.83 13.03
CA GLU A 46 -15.26 -2.07 11.65
C GLU A 46 -14.78 -0.96 10.70
N GLU A 47 -14.89 0.30 11.11
CA GLU A 47 -14.47 1.46 10.31
C GLU A 47 -12.95 1.54 10.18
N ILE A 48 -12.21 1.11 11.22
CA ILE A 48 -10.75 1.03 11.16
C ILE A 48 -10.30 -0.08 10.20
N VAL A 49 -11.01 -1.23 10.23
CA VAL A 49 -10.74 -2.32 9.30
C VAL A 49 -11.07 -1.91 7.87
N ASP A 50 -12.18 -1.22 7.64
CA ASP A 50 -12.56 -0.76 6.30
C ASP A 50 -11.51 0.20 5.73
N GLU A 51 -11.06 1.19 6.52
CA GLU A 51 -9.99 2.09 6.10
C GLU A 51 -8.66 1.32 5.87
N MET A 52 -8.32 0.34 6.72
CA MET A 52 -7.15 -0.51 6.49
C MET A 52 -7.24 -1.22 5.13
N LEU A 53 -8.39 -1.80 4.80
CA LEU A 53 -8.61 -2.48 3.52
C LEU A 53 -8.54 -1.51 2.34
N SER A 54 -9.08 -0.30 2.50
CA SER A 54 -8.98 0.79 1.51
C SER A 54 -7.52 1.17 1.24
N ILE A 55 -6.71 1.39 2.28
CA ILE A 55 -5.27 1.69 2.17
C ILE A 55 -4.51 0.55 1.47
N LEU A 56 -4.81 -0.71 1.82
CA LEU A 56 -4.19 -1.87 1.19
C LEU A 56 -4.55 -2.01 -0.29
N ALA A 57 -5.80 -1.71 -0.65
CA ALA A 57 -6.27 -1.70 -2.03
C ALA A 57 -5.55 -0.63 -2.86
N ASP A 58 -5.39 0.58 -2.31
CA ASP A 58 -4.65 1.66 -2.95
C ASP A 58 -3.17 1.31 -3.16
N ARG A 59 -2.52 0.72 -2.13
CA ARG A 59 -1.15 0.22 -2.24
C ARG A 59 -1.01 -0.78 -3.38
N ASN A 60 -1.94 -1.74 -3.46
CA ASN A 60 -1.93 -2.75 -4.53
C ASN A 60 -2.12 -2.11 -5.90
N ARG A 61 -3.01 -1.13 -6.04
CA ARG A 61 -3.22 -0.39 -7.29
C ARG A 61 -1.96 0.33 -7.76
N ILE A 62 -1.23 0.98 -6.85
CA ILE A 62 0.05 1.65 -7.16
C ILE A 62 1.09 0.64 -7.66
N MET A 63 1.20 -0.51 -7.01
CA MET A 63 2.15 -1.56 -7.43
C MET A 63 1.80 -2.12 -8.82
N GLN A 64 0.52 -2.37 -9.09
CA GLN A 64 0.09 -2.82 -10.42
C GLN A 64 0.39 -1.78 -11.49
N LYS A 65 0.12 -0.50 -11.21
CA LYS A 65 0.45 0.59 -12.13
C LYS A 65 1.95 0.63 -12.46
N LYS A 66 2.82 0.59 -11.45
CA LYS A 66 4.27 0.57 -11.65
C LYS A 66 4.75 -0.62 -12.47
N LYS A 67 4.17 -1.80 -12.25
CA LYS A 67 4.47 -3.01 -13.02
C LYS A 67 4.08 -2.84 -14.49
N LEU A 68 2.89 -2.30 -14.77
CA LEU A 68 2.44 -2.02 -16.13
C LEU A 68 3.32 -1.00 -16.84
N GLU A 69 3.72 0.07 -16.14
CA GLU A 69 4.64 1.08 -16.67
C GLU A 69 6.01 0.46 -17.01
N SER A 70 6.55 -0.39 -16.15
CA SER A 70 7.81 -1.12 -16.41
C SER A 70 7.70 -2.03 -17.63
N ASN A 71 6.63 -2.82 -17.73
CA ASN A 71 6.40 -3.71 -18.87
C ASN A 71 6.27 -2.93 -20.18
N ASN A 72 5.56 -1.80 -20.16
CA ASN A 72 5.41 -0.94 -21.33
C ASN A 72 6.76 -0.31 -21.75
N ALA A 73 7.55 0.16 -20.78
CA ALA A 73 8.89 0.68 -21.06
C ALA A 73 9.81 -0.38 -21.69
N GLU A 74 9.77 -1.61 -21.19
CA GLU A 74 10.53 -2.73 -21.77
C GLU A 74 10.07 -3.08 -23.18
N TRP A 75 8.75 -3.12 -23.42
CA TRP A 75 8.18 -3.33 -24.74
C TRP A 75 8.58 -2.24 -25.74
N ASN A 76 8.57 -0.97 -25.32
CA ASN A 76 8.98 0.14 -26.18
C ASN A 76 10.48 0.07 -26.52
N ARG A 77 11.34 -0.25 -25.54
CA ARG A 77 12.77 -0.50 -25.82
C ARG A 77 12.95 -1.61 -26.85
N PHE A 78 12.22 -2.69 -26.69
CA PHE A 78 12.25 -3.81 -27.62
C PHE A 78 11.84 -3.42 -29.05
N LEU A 79 10.79 -2.60 -29.19
CA LEU A 79 10.37 -2.06 -30.48
C LEU A 79 11.42 -1.11 -31.11
N GLU A 80 12.11 -0.33 -30.29
CA GLU A 80 13.15 0.61 -30.74
C GLU A 80 14.44 -0.11 -31.17
N GLU A 81 14.86 -1.13 -30.40
CA GLU A 81 16.11 -1.88 -30.64
C GLU A 81 15.93 -2.97 -31.71
N GLY A 82 14.69 -3.42 -31.97
CA GLY A 82 14.37 -4.52 -32.88
C GLY A 82 14.74 -5.90 -32.31
N PHE A 83 14.43 -6.97 -33.05
CA PHE A 83 14.68 -8.35 -32.57
C PHE A 83 16.16 -8.77 -32.54
N GLY A 84 17.09 -7.91 -33.01
CA GLY A 84 18.50 -8.29 -33.16
C GLY A 84 18.72 -9.50 -34.08
N LEU A 85 17.73 -9.84 -34.92
CA LEU A 85 17.89 -10.81 -35.99
C LEU A 85 18.78 -10.15 -37.04
N SER A 86 20.09 -10.40 -36.97
CA SER A 86 20.92 -10.27 -38.16
C SER A 86 20.31 -11.20 -39.21
N ASP A 87 19.89 -10.62 -40.32
CA ASP A 87 19.72 -11.38 -41.55
C ASP A 87 21.14 -11.81 -41.98
N ASP A 88 21.68 -12.83 -41.33
CA ASP A 88 22.91 -13.49 -41.75
C ASP A 88 22.58 -14.31 -43.01
N GLU A 89 22.74 -13.66 -44.16
CA GLU A 89 22.74 -14.24 -45.51
C GLU A 89 24.13 -14.74 -45.91
#